data_AF-A0AAD9TPS5-F1
#
_entry.id   AF-A0AAD9TPS5-F1
#
_cell.length_a   1.000
_cell.length_b   1.000
_cell.length_c   1.000
_cell.angle_alpha   90.00
_cell.angle_beta   90.00
_cell.angle_gamma   90.00
#
_symmetry.space_group_name_H-M   'P 1'
#
loop_
_entity.id
_entity.type
_entity.pdbx_description
1 polymer ?
#
loop_
_entity_poly.entity_id
_entity_poly.type
_entity_poly.pdbx_seq_one_letter_code
_entity_poly.pdbx_strand_id
1 'polypeptide(L)' 'VGLKMFLGINATVTNWDADGICCNIILEDNPLVKFVELPRRGEENDNRFHELVK' A
#
# COMPACT_ATOMS: atom_id res chain seq x y z
N VAL A 1 11.80 0.66 13.93
CA VAL A 1 10.46 0.53 14.55
C VAL A 1 9.55 1.70 14.15
N GLY A 2 9.47 2.09 12.87
CA GLY A 2 8.65 3.23 12.44
C GLY A 2 7.21 2.85 12.10
N LEU A 3 7.05 1.84 11.24
CA LEU A 3 5.74 1.40 10.74
C LEU A 3 4.77 0.97 11.86
N LYS A 4 5.28 0.31 12.91
CA LYS A 4 4.46 -0.06 14.08
C LYS A 4 4.00 1.14 14.91
N MET A 5 4.79 2.21 14.99
CA MET A 5 4.44 3.41 15.76
C MET A 5 3.38 4.26 15.03
N PHE A 6 3.50 4.40 13.71
CA PHE A 6 2.64 5.30 12.94
C PHE A 6 1.42 4.62 12.30
N LEU A 7 1.55 3.35 11.92
CA LEU A 7 0.50 2.61 11.22
C LEU A 7 -0.02 1.41 12.04
N GLY A 8 0.61 1.09 13.18
CA GLY A 8 0.19 -0.05 14.01
C GLY A 8 0.48 -1.42 13.39
N ILE A 9 1.27 -1.49 12.32
CA ILE A 9 1.52 -2.72 11.56
C ILE A 9 2.93 -3.29 11.77
N ASN A 10 3.06 -4.60 11.56
CA ASN A 10 4.35 -5.26 11.43
C ASN A 10 4.70 -5.38 9.94
N ALA A 11 5.98 -5.21 9.61
CA ALA A 11 6.50 -5.35 8.25
C ALA A 11 7.79 -6.18 8.29
N THR A 12 8.06 -6.89 7.20
CA THR A 12 9.23 -7.77 7.08
C THR A 12 10.21 -7.18 6.10
N VAL A 13 11.48 -7.08 6.48
CA VAL A 13 12.55 -6.62 5.59
C VAL A 13 13.21 -7.83 4.95
N THR A 14 13.31 -7.82 3.62
CA THR A 14 13.85 -8.93 2.82
C THR A 14 14.64 -8.41 1.63
N ASN A 15 15.30 -9.32 0.88
CA ASN A 15 15.96 -9.02 -0.39
C ASN A 15 16.91 -7.80 -0.31
N TRP A 16 17.84 -7.85 0.64
CA TRP A 16 18.95 -6.90 0.64
C TRP A 16 19.78 -7.09 -0.63
N ASP A 17 20.15 -5.98 -1.26
CA ASP A 17 21.12 -6.02 -2.33
C ASP A 17 22.53 -6.33 -1.77
N ALA A 18 23.46 -6.77 -2.63
CA ALA A 18 24.80 -7.16 -2.25
C ALA A 18 25.62 -6.01 -1.61
N ASP A 19 25.37 -4.77 -2.03
CA ASP A 19 25.98 -3.54 -1.51
C ASP A 19 25.25 -3.02 -0.26
N GLY A 20 24.10 -3.61 0.10
CA GLY A 20 23.35 -3.31 1.30
C GLY A 20 22.68 -1.92 1.30
N ILE A 21 22.52 -1.30 0.12
CA ILE A 21 21.93 0.04 -0.01
C ILE A 21 20.42 0.00 -0.27
N CYS A 22 19.93 -1.12 -0.81
CA CYS A 22 18.53 -1.35 -1.11
C CYS A 22 17.98 -2.56 -0.38
N CYS A 23 16.72 -2.50 0.03
CA CYS A 23 15.98 -3.62 0.59
C CYS A 23 14.50 -3.52 0.26
N ASN A 24 13.80 -4.65 0.37
CA ASN A 24 12.36 -4.72 0.22
C ASN A 24 11.70 -4.69 1.60
N ILE A 25 10.63 -3.90 1.72
CA ILE A 25 9.76 -3.87 2.90
C ILE A 25 8.41 -4.47 2.50
N ILE A 26 8.07 -5.61 3.10
CA ILE A 26 6.82 -6.32 2.84
C ILE A 26 5.81 -5.97 3.93
N LEU A 27 4.63 -5.52 3.52
CA LEU A 27 3.49 -5.22 4.38
C LEU A 27 2.40 -6.27 4.14
N GLU A 28 2.13 -7.13 5.14
CA GLU A 28 1.11 -8.19 5.00
C GLU A 28 -0.32 -7.69 5.19
N ASP A 29 -0.53 -6.77 6.13
CA ASP A 29 -1.80 -6.04 6.29
C ASP A 29 -1.51 -4.55 6.07
N ASN A 30 -2.06 -3.98 5.00
CA ASN A 30 -1.98 -2.55 4.72
C ASN A 30 -3.30 -1.87 5.13
N PRO A 31 -3.35 -1.15 6.27
CA PRO A 31 -4.57 -0.51 6.75
C PRO A 31 -5.09 0.58 5.81
N LEU A 32 -4.25 1.09 4.90
CA LEU A 32 -4.62 2.12 3.93
C LEU A 32 -5.51 1.60 2.81
N VAL A 33 -5.50 0.28 2.55
CA VAL A 33 -6.31 -0.31 1.48
C VAL A 33 -7.76 -0.58 1.92
N LYS A 34 -8.05 -0.52 3.23
CA LYS A 34 -9.37 -0.92 3.77
C LYS A 34 -10.54 -0.06 3.29
N PHE A 35 -10.26 1.10 2.69
CA PHE A 35 -11.27 2.02 2.17
C PHE A 35 -11.07 2.40 0.70
N VAL A 36 -10.16 1.69 0.01
CA VAL A 36 -9.82 1.98 -1.39
C VAL A 36 -9.98 0.71 -2.20
N GLU A 37 -10.90 0.72 -3.16
CA GLU A 37 -10.99 -0.30 -4.18
C GLU A 37 -10.27 0.21 -5.43
N LEU A 38 -9.31 -0.59 -5.94
CA LEU A 38 -8.64 -0.26 -7.20
C LEU A 38 -9.64 -0.45 -8.35
N PRO A 39 -9.76 0.52 -9.28
CA PRO A 39 -10.60 0.35 -10.45
C PRO A 39 -10.10 -0.86 -11.27
N ARG A 40 -11.03 -1.59 -11.88
CA ARG A 40 -10.65 -2.68 -12.77
C ARG A 40 -9.82 -2.12 -13.91
N ARG A 41 -8.69 -2.78 -14.18
CA ARG A 41 -7.74 -2.37 -15.22
C ARG A 41 -8.45 -2.40 -16.58
N GLY A 42 -8.85 -1.22 -17.08
CA GLY A 42 -9.65 -1.03 -18.30
C GLY A 42 -10.91 -0.16 -18.10
N GLU A 43 -11.32 0.15 -16.87
CA GLU A 43 -12.44 1.04 -16.54
C GLU A 43 -11.96 2.48 -16.28
N GLU A 44 -11.15 2.99 -17.20
CA GLU A 44 -10.44 4.28 -17.08
C GLU A 44 -11.38 5.50 -17.15
N ASN A 45 -12.69 5.27 -17.37
CA ASN A 45 -13.74 6.28 -17.50
C ASN A 45 -14.94 6.05 -16.56
N ASP A 46 -14.82 5.24 -15.51
CA ASP A 46 -15.92 5.07 -14.56
C ASP A 46 -16.02 6.29 -13.62
N ASN A 47 -16.85 7.24 -14.01
CA ASN A 47 -17.13 8.50 -13.31
C ASN A 47 -17.83 8.31 -11.94
N ARG A 48 -18.10 7.07 -11.49
CA ARG A 48 -18.77 6.77 -10.22
C ARG A 48 -17.96 7.17 -8.98
N PHE A 49 -16.62 7.25 -9.06
CA PHE A 49 -15.80 7.74 -7.94
C PHE A 49 -15.93 9.25 -7.70
N HIS A 50 -16.34 10.04 -8.70
CA HIS A 50 -16.53 11.49 -8.55
C HIS A 50 -17.86 11.88 -7.86
N GLU A 51 -18.83 10.97 -7.79
CA GLU A 51 -20.16 11.25 -7.21
C GLU A 51 -20.22 10.93 -5.71
N LEU A 52 -19.37 10.01 -5.21
CA LEU A 52 -19.31 9.62 -3.80
C LEU A 52 -18.55 10.61 -2.89
N VAL A 53 -17.88 11.62 -3.45
CA VAL A 53 -17.10 12.64 -2.71
C VAL A 53 -17.73 14.04 -2.80
N LYS A 54 -19.01 14.12 -3.18
CA LYS A 54 -19.87 15.30 -2.98
C LYS A 54 -20.83 15.04 -1.83
#